data_AF-A0A2T2STQ1-F1
#
_entry.id   AF-A0A2T2STQ1-F1
#
_cell.length_a   1.000
_cell.length_b   1.000
_cell.length_c   1.000
_cell.angle_alpha   90.00
_cell.angle_beta   90.00
_cell.angle_gamma   90.00
#
_symmetry.space_group_name_H-M   'P 1'
#
loop_
_entity.id
_entity.type
_entity.pdbx_description
1 polymer ?
#
loop_
_entity_poly.entity_id
_entity_poly.type
_entity_poly.pdbx_seq_one_letter_code
_entity_poly.pdbx_strand_id
1 'polypeptide(L)'
;MSMMHRASRWRPLGLLLLATLALGSGAAMAQQAPDPTTRVAPPTPERLDTLRAYIDRTWGTLTRSHDDLLEALPDDKIDHEPGTPWPLYVAASEDTTQVGQRLRRSLTAEEWAQVDL
;
A
#
# COMPACT_ATOMS: atom_id res chain seq x y z
N MET A 1 -42.80 -38.10 35.11
CA MET A 1 -43.20 -37.80 36.50
C MET A 1 -41.93 -37.82 37.34
N SER A 2 -41.65 -36.70 38.04
CA SER A 2 -40.60 -36.49 39.05
C SER A 2 -39.16 -36.91 38.72
N MET A 3 -38.21 -36.00 38.49
CA MET A 3 -37.61 -35.02 39.43
C MET A 3 -36.64 -35.67 40.43
N MET A 4 -35.54 -34.94 40.67
CA MET A 4 -34.50 -35.07 41.70
C MET A 4 -33.27 -35.92 41.34
N HIS A 5 -32.03 -35.57 41.67
CA HIS A 5 -31.30 -34.30 41.84
C HIS A 5 -29.89 -34.74 42.27
N ARG A 6 -28.84 -34.13 41.67
CA ARG A 6 -27.48 -33.95 42.24
C ARG A 6 -26.68 -35.26 42.50
N ALA A 7 -25.36 -35.30 42.48
CA ALA A 7 -24.35 -34.26 42.65
C ALA A 7 -23.03 -34.69 41.98
N SER A 8 -22.29 -33.67 41.54
CA SER A 8 -20.90 -33.42 41.94
C SER A 8 -19.92 -34.60 41.94
N ARG A 9 -18.95 -34.51 41.02
CA ARG A 9 -17.51 -34.55 41.33
C ARG A 9 -16.73 -34.11 40.09
N TRP A 10 -16.62 -32.79 39.92
CA TRP A 10 -15.55 -32.22 39.11
C TRP A 10 -14.21 -32.65 39.70
N ARG A 11 -13.50 -33.54 38.99
CA ARG A 11 -12.08 -33.81 39.28
C ARG A 11 -11.26 -32.73 38.57
N PRO A 12 -10.40 -32.00 39.29
CA PRO A 12 -9.73 -30.80 38.77
C PRO A 12 -8.54 -31.23 37.90
N LEU A 13 -8.81 -31.54 36.64
CA LEU A 13 -7.76 -31.74 35.63
C LEU A 13 -7.53 -30.47 34.78
N GLY A 14 -7.96 -29.30 35.26
CA GLY A 14 -7.87 -28.03 34.56
C GLY A 14 -6.74 -27.10 35.02
N LEU A 15 -5.97 -27.48 36.04
CA LEU A 15 -5.01 -26.58 36.71
C LEU A 15 -3.53 -26.92 36.47
N LEU A 16 -3.22 -27.89 35.61
CA LEU A 16 -1.84 -28.24 35.26
C LEU A 16 -1.47 -27.95 33.79
N LEU A 17 -2.37 -27.33 33.01
CA LEU A 17 -2.09 -26.87 31.65
C LEU A 17 -1.98 -25.34 31.50
N LEU A 18 -2.21 -24.58 32.58
CA LEU A 18 -2.20 -23.11 32.59
C LEU A 18 -0.93 -22.51 33.25
N ALA A 19 -0.03 -23.33 33.79
CA ALA A 19 1.21 -22.88 34.40
C ALA A 19 2.42 -22.89 33.44
N THR A 20 2.29 -23.40 32.22
CA THR A 20 3.38 -23.45 31.23
C THR A 20 3.31 -22.36 30.16
N LEU A 21 2.23 -21.58 30.09
CA LEU A 21 2.10 -20.45 29.15
C LEU A 21 2.63 -19.11 29.68
N ALA A 22 3.15 -19.08 30.91
CA ALA A 22 3.67 -17.85 31.53
C ALA A 22 5.21 -17.80 31.63
N LEU A 23 5.93 -18.78 31.08
CA LEU A 23 7.35 -18.58 30.72
C LEU A 23 7.38 -18.12 29.27
N GLY A 24 6.96 -16.86 29.07
CA GLY A 24 7.19 -16.16 27.82
C GLY A 24 8.68 -16.26 27.51
N SER A 25 9.01 -16.96 26.42
CA SER A 25 10.32 -16.91 25.81
C SER A 25 10.60 -15.45 25.48
N GLY A 26 11.22 -14.74 26.43
CA GLY A 26 12.06 -13.60 26.18
C GLY A 26 13.28 -14.08 25.41
N ALA A 27 13.05 -14.56 24.18
CA ALA A 27 14.07 -14.46 23.17
C ALA A 27 14.26 -12.96 23.01
N ALA A 28 15.24 -12.41 23.74
CA ALA A 28 15.85 -11.16 23.37
C ALA A 28 16.12 -11.29 21.88
N MET A 29 15.37 -10.56 21.05
CA MET A 29 15.64 -10.53 19.63
C MET A 29 17.11 -10.19 19.52
N ALA A 30 17.91 -11.13 18.99
CA ALA A 30 19.31 -10.88 18.76
C ALA A 30 19.37 -9.69 17.80
N GLN A 31 19.63 -8.51 18.36
CA GLN A 31 19.73 -7.28 17.60
C GLN A 31 20.96 -7.49 16.70
N GLN A 32 20.70 -7.74 15.40
CA GLN A 32 21.77 -7.93 14.43
C GLN A 32 22.74 -6.76 14.56
N ALA A 33 24.03 -7.07 14.71
CA ALA A 33 25.05 -6.05 14.82
C ALA A 33 24.92 -5.12 13.60
N PRO A 34 24.79 -3.80 13.78
CA PRO A 34 24.57 -2.88 12.67
C PRO A 34 25.76 -2.98 11.71
N ASP A 35 25.45 -3.21 10.43
CA ASP A 35 26.43 -3.29 9.36
C ASP A 35 27.29 -2.01 9.37
N PRO A 36 28.63 -2.10 9.45
CA PRO A 36 29.49 -0.93 9.48
C PRO A 36 29.30 0.00 8.26
N THR A 37 28.78 -0.51 7.14
CA THR A 37 28.49 0.28 5.93
C THR A 37 27.20 1.11 6.01
N THR A 38 26.32 0.83 6.98
CA THR A 38 25.07 1.61 7.20
C THR A 38 25.16 2.63 8.34
N ARG A 39 26.35 2.81 8.92
CA ARG A 39 26.57 3.82 9.97
C ARG A 39 26.73 5.20 9.37
N VAL A 40 25.63 5.94 9.33
CA VAL A 40 25.62 7.36 8.97
C VAL A 40 25.34 8.18 10.22
N ALA A 41 26.10 9.26 10.43
CA ALA A 41 25.80 10.19 11.51
C ALA A 41 24.40 10.79 11.27
N PRO A 42 23.56 10.93 12.32
CA PRO A 42 22.25 11.53 12.16
C PRO A 42 22.39 12.99 11.70
N PRO A 43 21.48 13.47 10.83
CA PRO A 43 21.49 14.87 10.39
C PRO A 43 21.23 15.81 11.57
N THR A 44 21.74 17.04 11.48
CA THR A 44 21.41 18.09 12.46
C THR A 44 19.92 18.44 12.38
N PRO A 45 19.30 18.96 13.45
CA PRO A 45 17.89 19.36 13.44
C PRO A 45 17.54 20.31 12.29
N GLU A 46 18.38 21.29 11.99
CA GLU A 46 18.16 22.28 10.93
C GLU A 46 18.16 21.62 9.55
N ARG A 47 19.04 20.62 9.36
CA ARG A 47 19.08 19.84 8.12
C ARG A 47 17.86 18.95 7.98
N LEU A 48 17.37 18.39 9.09
CA LEU A 48 16.13 17.62 9.15
C LEU A 48 14.92 18.48 8.74
N ASP A 49 14.83 19.71 9.25
CA ASP A 49 13.73 20.61 8.92
C ASP A 49 13.80 21.08 7.46
N THR A 50 15.00 21.34 6.95
CA THR A 50 15.22 21.62 5.51
C THR A 50 14.76 20.45 4.64
N LEU A 51 15.09 19.20 5.03
CA LEU A 51 14.67 18.01 4.30
C LEU A 51 13.15 17.82 4.33
N ARG A 52 12.51 18.01 5.50
CA ARG A 52 11.04 17.95 5.61
C ARG A 52 10.37 18.96 4.69
N ALA A 53 10.82 20.21 4.73
CA ALA A 53 10.26 21.26 3.87
C ALA A 53 10.45 20.98 2.37
N TYR A 54 11.58 20.38 1.99
CA TYR A 54 11.81 19.93 0.62
C TYR A 54 10.83 18.82 0.24
N ILE A 55 10.73 17.77 1.06
CA ILE A 55 9.86 16.61 0.84
C ILE A 55 8.41 17.06 0.69
N ASP A 56 7.91 17.89 1.61
CA ASP A 56 6.53 18.39 1.60
C ASP A 56 6.23 19.17 0.31
N ARG A 57 7.18 19.98 -0.15
CA ARG A 57 7.05 20.72 -1.41
C ARG A 57 7.06 19.78 -2.61
N THR A 58 7.97 18.82 -2.62
CA THR A 58 8.19 17.92 -3.76
C THR A 58 7.05 16.92 -3.95
N TRP A 59 6.39 16.49 -2.88
CA TRP A 59 5.22 15.61 -3.00
C TRP A 59 4.12 16.21 -3.86
N GLY A 60 3.87 17.52 -3.77
CA GLY A 60 2.91 18.19 -4.66
C GLY A 60 3.27 18.05 -6.14
N THR A 61 4.55 18.21 -6.49
CA THR A 61 5.05 18.07 -7.88
C THR A 61 4.96 16.63 -8.40
N LEU A 62 5.14 15.64 -7.53
CA LEU A 62 5.11 14.21 -7.89
C LEU A 62 3.70 13.61 -7.83
N THR A 63 2.74 14.31 -7.22
CA THR A 63 1.36 13.85 -7.16
C THR A 63 0.77 13.87 -8.56
N ARG A 64 0.06 12.80 -8.90
CA ARG A 64 -0.69 12.66 -10.15
C ARG A 64 -2.11 12.23 -9.82
N SER A 65 -3.03 12.66 -10.65
CA SER A 65 -4.46 12.40 -10.57
C SER A 65 -4.98 11.96 -11.93
N HIS A 66 -6.28 11.66 -12.01
CA HIS A 66 -6.90 11.34 -13.30
C HIS A 66 -6.94 12.53 -14.25
N ASP A 67 -6.84 13.76 -13.73
CA ASP A 67 -6.79 14.97 -14.55
C ASP A 67 -5.46 15.07 -15.33
N ASP A 68 -4.41 14.38 -14.85
CA ASP A 68 -3.08 14.36 -15.48
C ASP A 68 -2.94 13.20 -16.48
N LEU A 69 -4.02 12.47 -16.81
CA LEU A 69 -3.98 11.25 -17.63
C LEU A 69 -3.21 11.45 -18.94
N LEU A 70 -3.50 12.52 -19.68
CA LEU A 70 -2.87 12.76 -20.98
C LEU A 70 -1.39 13.10 -20.88
N GLU A 71 -0.96 13.78 -19.81
CA GLU A 71 0.46 14.03 -19.54
C GLU A 71 1.16 12.72 -19.13
N ALA A 72 0.45 11.80 -18.48
CA ALA A 72 0.98 10.56 -17.97
C ALA A 72 1.00 9.40 -18.99
N LEU A 73 0.26 9.51 -20.10
CA LEU A 73 0.20 8.47 -21.14
C LEU A 73 1.54 8.27 -21.88
N PRO A 74 2.26 9.34 -22.30
CA PRO A 74 3.56 9.18 -22.94
C PRO A 74 4.60 8.62 -21.96
N ASP A 75 5.22 7.50 -22.33
CA ASP A 75 6.33 6.89 -21.60
C ASP A 75 7.59 6.91 -22.48
N ASP A 76 8.57 7.72 -22.10
CA ASP A 76 9.85 7.88 -22.82
C ASP A 76 10.72 6.62 -22.79
N LYS A 77 10.36 5.64 -21.96
CA LYS A 77 11.03 4.35 -21.87
C LYS A 77 10.48 3.33 -22.85
N ILE A 78 9.36 3.63 -23.50
CA ILE A 78 8.68 2.73 -24.43
C ILE A 78 8.76 3.33 -25.84
N ASP A 79 9.26 2.53 -26.78
CA ASP A 79 9.20 2.90 -28.19
C ASP A 79 7.73 3.04 -28.62
N HIS A 80 7.38 4.21 -29.14
CA HIS A 80 6.04 4.56 -29.58
C HIS A 80 6.09 5.25 -30.94
N GLU A 81 5.16 4.90 -31.83
CA GLU A 81 5.11 5.50 -33.17
C GLU A 81 4.51 6.91 -33.10
N PRO A 82 5.24 7.95 -33.53
CA PRO A 82 4.76 9.33 -33.42
C PRO A 82 3.42 9.52 -34.14
N GLY A 83 2.48 10.18 -33.46
CA GLY A 83 1.15 10.48 -33.99
C GLY A 83 0.14 9.33 -33.89
N THR A 84 0.52 8.19 -33.33
CA THR A 84 -0.43 7.13 -32.96
C THR A 84 -0.97 7.37 -31.54
N PRO A 85 -2.19 6.91 -31.21
CA PRO A 85 -2.70 7.02 -29.84
C PRO A 85 -1.86 6.19 -28.85
N TRP A 86 -1.90 6.53 -27.57
CA TRP A 86 -1.21 5.82 -26.50
C TRP A 86 -2.12 4.76 -25.87
N PRO A 87 -1.61 3.54 -25.62
CA PRO A 87 -2.40 2.48 -25.01
C PRO A 87 -2.70 2.78 -23.53
N LEU A 88 -3.96 2.62 -23.14
CA LEU A 88 -4.45 2.74 -21.77
C LEU A 88 -5.08 1.41 -21.33
N TYR A 89 -4.33 0.60 -20.60
CA TYR A 89 -4.83 -0.68 -20.12
C TYR A 89 -5.76 -0.51 -18.93
N VAL A 90 -6.92 -1.16 -19.01
CA VAL A 90 -7.88 -1.26 -17.92
C VAL A 90 -7.82 -2.66 -17.31
N ALA A 91 -7.96 -2.77 -16.00
CA ALA A 91 -8.00 -4.05 -15.31
C ALA A 91 -9.14 -4.93 -15.87
N ALA A 92 -8.89 -6.24 -16.04
CA ALA A 92 -9.85 -7.16 -16.65
C ALA A 92 -11.19 -7.30 -15.90
N SER A 93 -11.23 -6.89 -14.63
CA SER A 93 -12.45 -6.89 -13.80
C SER A 93 -13.34 -5.67 -14.01
N GLU A 94 -12.85 -4.64 -14.68
CA GLU A 94 -13.58 -3.39 -14.90
C GLU A 94 -14.37 -3.44 -16.22
N ASP A 95 -15.42 -2.60 -16.30
CA ASP A 95 -16.16 -2.41 -17.54
C ASP A 95 -15.47 -1.33 -18.39
N THR A 96 -14.67 -1.77 -19.37
CA THR A 96 -13.95 -0.89 -20.31
C THR A 96 -14.90 0.06 -21.06
N THR A 97 -16.14 -0.36 -21.34
CA THR A 97 -17.13 0.52 -21.99
C THR A 97 -17.52 1.66 -21.07
N GLN A 98 -17.76 1.37 -19.79
CA GLN A 98 -18.08 2.39 -18.79
C GLN A 98 -16.90 3.35 -18.57
N VAL A 99 -15.68 2.81 -18.49
CA VAL A 99 -14.44 3.61 -18.37
C VAL A 99 -14.31 4.56 -19.56
N GLY A 100 -14.41 4.05 -20.79
CA GLY A 100 -14.33 4.86 -22.00
C GLY A 100 -15.43 5.93 -22.09
N GLN A 101 -16.66 5.62 -21.65
CA GLN A 101 -17.71 6.63 -21.56
C GLN A 101 -17.42 7.71 -20.53
N ARG A 102 -16.83 7.37 -19.38
CA ARG A 102 -16.46 8.36 -18.37
C ARG A 102 -15.35 9.27 -18.89
N LEU A 103 -14.31 8.69 -19.52
CA LEU A 103 -13.21 9.44 -20.12
C LEU A 103 -13.68 10.38 -21.24
N ARG A 104 -14.56 9.92 -22.13
CA ARG A 104 -15.15 10.79 -23.20
C ARG A 104 -15.98 11.96 -22.68
N ARG A 105 -16.44 11.93 -21.42
CA ARG A 105 -17.13 13.07 -20.81
C ARG A 105 -16.18 14.07 -20.17
N SER A 106 -14.98 13.64 -19.79
CA SER A 106 -13.96 14.50 -19.16
C SER A 106 -12.94 15.05 -20.17
N LEU A 107 -12.75 14.37 -21.30
CA LEU A 107 -11.82 14.75 -22.36
C LEU A 107 -12.55 15.39 -23.55
N THR A 108 -11.90 16.32 -24.21
CA THR A 108 -12.29 16.81 -25.54
C THR A 108 -12.11 15.72 -26.59
N ALA A 109 -12.68 15.92 -27.78
CA ALA A 109 -12.55 14.95 -28.88
C ALA A 109 -11.10 14.77 -29.35
N GLU A 110 -10.29 15.84 -29.33
CA GLU A 110 -8.88 15.82 -29.71
C GLU A 110 -8.04 15.07 -28.66
N GLU A 111 -8.31 15.30 -27.38
CA GLU A 111 -7.69 14.57 -26.29
C GLU A 111 -8.07 13.08 -26.29
N TRP A 112 -9.35 12.77 -26.55
CA TRP A 112 -9.80 11.39 -26.68
C TRP A 112 -9.13 10.66 -27.85
N ALA A 113 -8.82 11.36 -28.95
CA ALA A 113 -8.12 10.78 -30.08
C ALA A 113 -6.69 10.34 -29.76
N GLN A 114 -6.13 10.77 -28.63
CA GLN A 114 -4.80 10.37 -28.16
C GLN A 114 -4.80 9.08 -27.33
N VAL A 115 -5.97 8.53 -27.02
CA VAL A 115 -6.12 7.34 -26.15
C VAL A 115 -6.55 6.13 -26.97
N ASP A 116 -5.80 5.04 -26.87
CA ASP A 116 -6.20 3.69 -27.29
C ASP A 116 -6.57 2.89 -26.04
N LEU A 117 -7.87 2.69 -25.81
CA LEU A 117 -8.41 2.05 -24.60
C LEU A 117 -8.72 0.57 -24.81
#